data_AF-F8E7W2-F1
#
_entry.id   AF-F8E7W2-F1
#
_cell.length_a   1.000
_cell.length_b   1.000
_cell.length_c   1.000
_cell.angle_alpha   90.00
_cell.angle_beta   90.00
_cell.angle_gamma   90.00
#
_symmetry.space_group_name_H-M   'P 1'
#
loop_
_entity.id
_entity.type
_entity.pdbx_description
1 polymer ?
#
loop_
_entity_poly.entity_id
_entity_poly.type
_entity_poly.pdbx_seq_one_letter_code
_entity_poly.pdbx_strand_id
1 'polypeptide(L)'
;MKRYLMTIFTGILLILTTSANAKENCEECHKKITVSVSHESLNCIECHEPEGDHYALAADFKINAKGCVKCHEEYKGMLKSPMHTRYKEKRYVKDIFEQYDPEFFGKNCEGCHVSSCVDCHAENSTPHTITEPKTGICLKCHNDYYIGADYTGLGIREDHERYQRGIKVAGKYHQKMLPDVHYEKGMDCGECHSMKSLASGKPSSKVCRDCHNPDKDVLEHSIDAHLQKMACSTCHAAWAPVEYGTFWIKFEGDARKDYFKWIKSPSEDYRKSSYKRYNRRPHIGLNKDGIYAPIRPMFINIFSLIRNVPC
;
A
#
# COMPACT_ATOMS: atom_id res chain seq x y z
N MET A 1 72.23 -50.75 -33.69
CA MET A 1 71.10 -51.22 -34.54
C MET A 1 70.02 -51.80 -33.65
N LYS A 2 68.76 -51.39 -33.89
CA LYS A 2 67.52 -51.67 -33.13
C LYS A 2 67.34 -50.80 -31.89
N ARG A 3 66.18 -50.19 -31.62
CA ARG A 3 65.07 -49.62 -32.42
C ARG A 3 64.26 -48.83 -31.39
N TYR A 4 63.73 -47.69 -31.81
CA TYR A 4 62.99 -46.70 -31.03
C TYR A 4 61.83 -47.29 -30.23
N LEU A 5 61.66 -46.84 -28.98
CA LEU A 5 60.34 -46.78 -28.32
C LEU A 5 60.18 -45.38 -27.72
N MET A 6 59.37 -44.59 -28.42
CA MET A 6 59.08 -43.19 -28.14
C MET A 6 57.72 -43.18 -27.42
N THR A 7 57.73 -43.07 -26.10
CA THR A 7 56.51 -43.03 -25.29
C THR A 7 55.99 -41.59 -25.26
N ILE A 8 54.99 -41.30 -26.10
CA ILE A 8 54.28 -40.03 -26.12
C ILE A 8 53.32 -40.01 -24.94
N PHE A 9 53.58 -39.15 -23.96
CA PHE A 9 52.66 -38.84 -22.86
C PHE A 9 51.63 -37.81 -23.38
N THR A 10 50.52 -38.29 -23.92
CA THR A 10 49.35 -37.43 -24.22
C THR A 10 48.68 -37.00 -22.92
N GLY A 11 48.99 -35.78 -22.49
CA GLY A 11 48.22 -35.08 -21.46
C GLY A 11 46.84 -34.75 -21.99
N ILE A 12 45.84 -35.55 -21.63
CA ILE A 12 44.43 -35.16 -21.74
C ILE A 12 44.11 -34.40 -20.46
N LEU A 13 44.25 -33.08 -20.51
CA LEU A 13 43.73 -32.18 -19.50
C LEU A 13 42.21 -32.10 -19.72
N LEU A 14 41.45 -32.94 -19.01
CA LEU A 14 40.02 -32.73 -18.85
C LEU A 14 39.85 -31.41 -18.09
N ILE A 15 39.56 -30.34 -18.82
CA ILE A 15 38.97 -29.15 -18.23
C ILE A 15 37.55 -29.56 -17.87
N LEU A 16 37.40 -30.11 -16.66
CA LEU A 16 36.12 -30.11 -15.96
C LEU A 16 35.78 -28.64 -15.73
N THR A 17 35.02 -28.06 -16.65
CA THR A 17 34.22 -26.87 -16.34
C THR A 17 33.21 -27.30 -15.30
N THR A 18 33.62 -27.29 -14.04
CA THR A 18 32.71 -27.32 -12.91
C THR A 18 31.91 -26.03 -12.96
N SER A 19 30.77 -26.08 -13.64
CA SER A 19 29.63 -25.23 -13.30
C SER A 19 29.14 -25.69 -11.92
N ALA A 20 29.96 -25.43 -10.89
CA ALA A 20 29.64 -25.75 -9.51
C ALA A 20 28.55 -24.78 -9.06
N ASN A 21 27.32 -25.30 -9.11
CA ASN A 21 26.20 -25.04 -8.22
C ASN A 21 26.32 -23.79 -7.34
N ALA A 22 25.73 -22.68 -7.78
CA ALA A 22 25.49 -21.50 -6.96
C ALA A 22 24.46 -21.72 -5.81
N LYS A 23 24.22 -22.98 -5.43
CA LYS A 23 23.51 -23.39 -4.21
C LYS A 23 24.37 -23.25 -2.96
N GLU A 24 25.70 -23.27 -3.06
CA GLU A 24 26.54 -23.70 -1.92
C GLU A 24 27.08 -22.58 -1.01
N ASN A 25 27.12 -21.30 -1.40
CA ASN A 25 27.83 -20.28 -0.59
C ASN A 25 26.94 -19.18 0.02
N CYS A 26 25.64 -19.11 -0.30
CA CYS A 26 24.77 -18.10 0.31
C CYS A 26 24.64 -18.31 1.82
N GLU A 27 24.52 -19.57 2.26
CA GLU A 27 24.32 -19.95 3.67
C GLU A 27 25.57 -19.73 4.54
N GLU A 28 26.76 -19.67 3.94
CA GLU A 28 28.00 -19.39 4.66
C GLU A 28 27.97 -17.99 5.31
N CYS A 29 27.46 -17.01 4.56
CA CYS A 29 27.28 -15.63 5.02
C CYS A 29 25.87 -15.38 5.60
N HIS A 30 24.82 -15.95 5.00
CA HIS A 30 23.42 -15.78 5.38
C HIS A 30 22.89 -16.94 6.23
N LYS A 31 23.52 -17.16 7.38
CA LYS A 31 23.16 -18.24 8.28
C LYS A 31 21.71 -18.09 8.78
N LYS A 32 20.98 -19.21 8.82
CA LYS A 32 19.63 -19.32 9.40
C LYS A 32 18.54 -18.54 8.66
N ILE A 33 18.69 -18.29 7.35
CA ILE A 33 17.55 -17.87 6.54
C ILE A 33 16.68 -19.09 6.26
N THR A 34 15.39 -18.99 6.60
CA THR A 34 14.39 -19.97 6.21
C THR A 34 13.41 -19.28 5.27
N VAL A 35 13.18 -19.91 4.13
CA VAL A 35 12.19 -19.46 3.15
C VAL A 35 10.83 -20.05 3.53
N SER A 36 9.75 -19.30 3.28
CA SER A 36 8.37 -19.76 3.49
C SER A 36 8.15 -21.15 2.90
N VAL A 37 7.34 -21.98 3.57
CA VAL A 37 7.03 -23.36 3.13
C VAL A 37 6.62 -23.44 1.66
N SER A 38 5.84 -22.48 1.16
CA SER A 38 5.41 -22.45 -0.25
C SER A 38 6.55 -22.29 -1.27
N HIS A 39 7.74 -21.86 -0.82
CA HIS A 39 8.93 -21.64 -1.64
C HIS A 39 10.16 -22.40 -1.09
N GLU A 40 9.98 -23.35 -0.17
CA GLU A 40 11.09 -24.07 0.50
C GLU A 40 11.96 -24.90 -0.46
N SER A 41 11.40 -25.24 -1.63
CA SER A 41 12.09 -25.98 -2.69
C SER A 41 12.96 -25.11 -3.60
N LEU A 42 12.84 -23.78 -3.50
CA LEU A 42 13.60 -22.83 -4.30
C LEU A 42 14.93 -22.51 -3.66
N ASN A 43 15.95 -22.35 -4.50
CA ASN A 43 17.27 -21.90 -4.09
C ASN A 43 17.36 -20.38 -4.07
N CYS A 44 18.29 -19.84 -3.28
CA CYS A 44 18.46 -18.39 -3.13
C CYS A 44 18.58 -17.69 -4.50
N ILE A 45 19.40 -18.24 -5.39
CA ILE A 45 19.67 -17.67 -6.73
C ILE A 45 18.48 -17.77 -7.70
N GLU A 46 17.47 -18.57 -7.39
CA GLU A 46 16.27 -18.66 -8.24
C GLU A 46 15.37 -17.45 -8.06
N CYS A 47 15.41 -16.85 -6.86
CA CYS A 47 14.73 -15.59 -6.54
C CYS A 47 15.65 -14.38 -6.74
N HIS A 48 16.94 -14.54 -6.43
CA HIS A 48 17.92 -13.46 -6.40
C HIS A 48 18.81 -13.50 -7.64
N GLU A 49 18.65 -12.52 -8.54
CA GLU A 49 19.53 -12.37 -9.72
C GLU A 49 20.88 -11.74 -9.32
N PRO A 50 22.00 -12.12 -9.94
CA PRO A 50 23.29 -11.46 -9.72
C PRO A 50 23.23 -9.96 -10.06
N GLU A 51 23.81 -9.12 -9.19
CA GLU A 51 23.90 -7.66 -9.31
C GLU A 51 25.25 -7.15 -8.75
N GLY A 52 26.23 -6.97 -9.64
CA GLY A 52 27.60 -6.60 -9.25
C GLY A 52 28.24 -7.69 -8.40
N ASP A 53 28.75 -7.31 -7.23
CA ASP A 53 29.39 -8.22 -6.26
C ASP A 53 28.39 -8.94 -5.33
N HIS A 54 27.10 -8.65 -5.44
CA HIS A 54 26.04 -9.28 -4.65
C HIS A 54 24.88 -9.71 -5.56
N TYR A 55 23.76 -10.14 -4.96
CA TYR A 55 22.51 -10.38 -5.63
C TYR A 55 21.45 -9.31 -5.32
N ALA A 56 20.58 -9.07 -6.30
CA ALA A 56 19.51 -8.09 -6.25
C ALA A 56 18.40 -8.47 -5.25
N LEU A 57 17.64 -7.47 -4.80
CA LEU A 57 16.44 -7.69 -3.97
C LEU A 57 15.30 -8.24 -4.83
N ALA A 58 15.07 -9.55 -4.76
CA ALA A 58 14.16 -10.34 -5.61
C ALA A 58 12.78 -9.70 -5.86
N ALA A 59 12.19 -9.09 -4.83
CA ALA A 59 10.85 -8.54 -4.83
C ALA A 59 10.77 -7.03 -5.14
N ASP A 60 11.91 -6.33 -5.28
CA ASP A 60 11.96 -4.88 -5.47
C ASP A 60 11.46 -4.48 -6.86
N PHE A 61 10.54 -3.52 -6.91
CA PHE A 61 9.95 -3.04 -8.16
C PHE A 61 10.97 -2.27 -9.02
N LYS A 62 12.06 -1.75 -8.45
CA LYS A 62 13.15 -1.11 -9.22
C LYS A 62 13.78 -2.06 -10.24
N ILE A 63 13.87 -3.34 -9.89
CA ILE A 63 14.35 -4.40 -10.79
C ILE A 63 13.19 -5.17 -11.43
N ASN A 64 11.97 -4.61 -11.43
CA ASN A 64 10.73 -5.23 -11.88
C ASN A 64 10.29 -6.49 -11.10
N ALA A 65 10.71 -6.62 -9.84
CA ALA A 65 10.41 -7.75 -8.97
C ALA A 65 10.63 -9.11 -9.66
N LYS A 66 11.70 -9.22 -10.46
CA LYS A 66 11.95 -10.36 -11.34
C LYS A 66 11.93 -11.71 -10.61
N GLY A 67 12.41 -11.75 -9.37
CA GLY A 67 12.40 -12.96 -8.54
C GLY A 67 10.98 -13.48 -8.25
N CYS A 68 9.98 -12.60 -8.23
CA CYS A 68 8.58 -12.99 -8.04
C CYS A 68 7.85 -13.14 -9.38
N VAL A 69 7.96 -12.13 -10.26
CA VAL A 69 7.16 -12.02 -11.48
C VAL A 69 7.51 -13.08 -12.52
N LYS A 70 8.74 -13.63 -12.50
CA LYS A 70 9.13 -14.74 -13.38
C LYS A 70 8.22 -15.96 -13.25
N CYS A 71 7.74 -16.24 -12.03
CA CYS A 71 6.81 -17.35 -11.76
C CYS A 71 5.36 -16.87 -11.61
N HIS A 72 5.15 -15.61 -11.22
CA HIS A 72 3.84 -14.99 -10.99
C HIS A 72 3.54 -13.87 -12.01
N GLU A 73 3.67 -14.16 -13.30
CA GLU A 73 3.55 -13.17 -14.38
C GLU A 73 2.16 -12.50 -14.40
N GLU A 74 1.11 -13.19 -13.94
CA GLU A 74 -0.24 -12.65 -13.84
C GLU A 74 -0.35 -11.43 -12.90
N TYR A 75 0.61 -11.25 -11.98
CA TYR A 75 0.65 -10.11 -11.05
C TYR A 75 1.58 -8.99 -11.50
N LYS A 76 2.22 -9.08 -12.68
CA LYS A 76 3.10 -8.02 -13.22
C LYS A 76 2.45 -6.65 -13.30
N GLY A 77 1.13 -6.60 -13.42
CA GLY A 77 0.36 -5.35 -13.37
C GLY A 77 0.57 -4.55 -12.06
N MET A 78 1.00 -5.18 -10.97
CA MET A 78 1.33 -4.51 -9.72
C MET A 78 2.45 -3.48 -9.86
N LEU A 79 3.41 -3.72 -10.76
CA LEU A 79 4.50 -2.79 -11.09
C LEU A 79 3.98 -1.48 -11.70
N LYS A 80 2.72 -1.45 -12.15
CA LYS A 80 2.06 -0.26 -12.70
C LYS A 80 0.83 0.13 -11.89
N SER A 81 0.63 -0.49 -10.72
CA SER A 81 -0.55 -0.25 -9.89
C SER A 81 -0.61 1.20 -9.41
N PRO A 82 -1.81 1.69 -9.03
CA PRO A 82 -1.95 2.99 -8.38
C PRO A 82 -1.15 3.10 -7.08
N MET A 83 -1.03 2.00 -6.31
CA MET A 83 -0.27 1.98 -5.06
C MET A 83 1.24 2.14 -5.28
N HIS A 84 1.75 1.67 -6.42
CA HIS A 84 3.12 1.91 -6.85
C HIS A 84 3.25 3.29 -7.52
N THR A 85 2.76 3.43 -8.74
CA THR A 85 3.05 4.62 -9.55
C THR A 85 2.58 5.94 -8.93
N ARG A 86 1.43 5.89 -8.23
CA ARG A 86 0.73 7.03 -7.62
C ARG A 86 0.57 8.19 -8.60
N TYR A 87 0.36 7.86 -9.87
CA TYR A 87 0.32 8.85 -10.95
C TYR A 87 -0.77 9.90 -10.72
N LYS A 88 -1.95 9.48 -10.25
CA LYS A 88 -3.08 10.39 -9.99
C LYS A 88 -2.79 11.33 -8.82
N GLU A 89 -2.22 10.81 -7.73
CA GLU A 89 -1.85 11.58 -6.55
C GLU A 89 -0.73 12.57 -6.85
N LYS A 90 0.31 12.12 -7.57
CA LYS A 90 1.42 12.99 -8.01
C LYS A 90 0.92 14.10 -8.91
N ARG A 91 0.05 13.78 -9.88
CA ARG A 91 -0.57 14.79 -10.76
C ARG A 91 -1.43 15.77 -9.96
N TYR A 92 -2.29 15.28 -9.07
CA TYR A 92 -3.12 16.13 -8.20
C TYR A 92 -2.27 17.09 -7.36
N VAL A 93 -1.20 16.58 -6.74
CA VAL A 93 -0.29 17.41 -5.95
C VAL A 93 0.44 18.42 -6.82
N LYS A 94 0.93 17.99 -8.00
CA LYS A 94 1.58 18.87 -8.96
C LYS A 94 0.65 20.04 -9.36
N ASP A 95 -0.57 19.72 -9.76
CA ASP A 95 -1.56 20.70 -10.24
C ASP A 95 -1.90 21.77 -9.18
N ILE A 96 -1.77 21.46 -7.89
CA ILE A 96 -2.14 22.36 -6.78
C ILE A 96 -0.94 23.04 -6.14
N PHE A 97 0.11 22.29 -5.83
CA PHE A 97 1.20 22.71 -4.96
C PHE A 97 2.50 23.05 -5.70
N GLU A 98 2.69 22.61 -6.95
CA GLU A 98 3.97 22.83 -7.66
C GLU A 98 4.34 24.31 -7.76
N GLN A 99 3.34 25.18 -7.96
CA GLN A 99 3.54 26.63 -8.00
C GLN A 99 4.04 27.24 -6.68
N TYR A 100 3.84 26.55 -5.54
CA TYR A 100 4.21 27.03 -4.21
C TYR A 100 5.41 26.28 -3.62
N ASP A 101 5.56 24.99 -3.95
CA ASP A 101 6.65 24.12 -3.51
C ASP A 101 6.73 22.88 -4.43
N PRO A 102 7.65 22.88 -5.42
CA PRO A 102 7.84 21.75 -6.33
C PRO A 102 8.22 20.44 -5.61
N GLU A 103 8.78 20.52 -4.41
CA GLU A 103 9.19 19.36 -3.61
C GLU A 103 8.11 18.90 -2.62
N PHE A 104 6.91 19.50 -2.65
CA PHE A 104 5.84 19.22 -1.69
C PHE A 104 5.55 17.72 -1.58
N PHE A 105 5.51 17.01 -2.72
CA PHE A 105 5.20 15.58 -2.74
C PHE A 105 6.25 14.77 -1.97
N GLY A 106 7.54 15.02 -2.23
CA GLY A 106 8.63 14.30 -1.57
C GLY A 106 8.65 14.56 -0.07
N LYS A 107 8.44 15.82 0.33
CA LYS A 107 8.42 16.23 1.73
C LYS A 107 7.25 15.64 2.54
N ASN A 108 6.07 15.49 1.92
CA ASN A 108 4.83 15.28 2.69
C ASN A 108 4.08 13.99 2.36
N CYS A 109 4.43 13.27 1.28
CA CYS A 109 3.57 12.22 0.73
C CYS A 109 4.23 10.84 0.59
N GLU A 110 5.52 10.66 0.89
CA GLU A 110 6.26 9.42 0.51
C GLU A 110 5.96 8.17 1.35
N GLY A 111 5.37 8.29 2.54
CA GLY A 111 5.30 7.20 3.52
C GLY A 111 4.33 6.02 3.26
N CYS A 112 3.72 5.87 2.08
CA CYS A 112 2.68 4.84 1.84
C CYS A 112 2.80 4.11 0.48
N HIS A 113 3.95 4.22 -0.19
CA HIS A 113 4.13 3.71 -1.55
C HIS A 113 4.65 2.26 -1.52
N VAL A 114 3.91 1.33 -2.14
CA VAL A 114 4.37 -0.05 -2.38
C VAL A 114 5.54 -0.05 -3.38
N SER A 115 6.67 -0.54 -2.93
CA SER A 115 7.93 -0.65 -3.66
C SER A 115 8.37 -2.09 -3.87
N SER A 116 7.74 -3.04 -3.20
CA SER A 116 8.14 -4.45 -3.23
C SER A 116 6.96 -5.39 -3.02
N CYS A 117 7.02 -6.60 -3.59
CA CYS A 117 6.01 -7.63 -3.31
C CYS A 117 5.94 -7.97 -1.81
N VAL A 118 7.06 -7.89 -1.11
CA VAL A 118 7.11 -8.20 0.32
C VAL A 118 6.50 -7.13 1.22
N ASP A 119 6.14 -5.95 0.69
CA ASP A 119 5.46 -4.90 1.48
C ASP A 119 4.11 -5.37 2.03
N CYS A 120 3.43 -6.25 1.29
CA CYS A 120 2.16 -6.85 1.71
C CYS A 120 2.32 -8.32 2.17
N HIS A 121 3.33 -9.02 1.64
CA HIS A 121 3.45 -10.46 1.84
C HIS A 121 4.43 -10.88 2.94
N ALA A 122 5.35 -10.00 3.38
CA ALA A 122 6.27 -10.33 4.46
C ALA A 122 5.56 -10.37 5.81
N GLU A 123 5.60 -11.53 6.45
CA GLU A 123 5.23 -11.66 7.85
C GLU A 123 6.28 -10.99 8.73
N ASN A 124 5.85 -10.16 9.69
CA ASN A 124 6.72 -9.46 10.63
C ASN A 124 7.90 -8.71 9.97
N SER A 125 7.69 -8.20 8.75
CA SER A 125 8.73 -7.51 7.97
C SER A 125 9.93 -8.41 7.62
N THR A 126 9.77 -9.74 7.65
CA THR A 126 10.78 -10.71 7.25
C THR A 126 10.56 -11.10 5.78
N PRO A 127 11.42 -10.68 4.84
CA PRO A 127 11.17 -10.82 3.40
C PRO A 127 11.17 -12.27 2.88
N HIS A 128 11.73 -13.22 3.65
CA HIS A 128 11.74 -14.64 3.30
C HIS A 128 10.53 -15.41 3.85
N THR A 129 9.73 -14.79 4.71
CA THR A 129 8.49 -15.37 5.24
C THR A 129 7.30 -14.76 4.50
N ILE A 130 7.01 -15.31 3.33
CA ILE A 130 5.95 -14.87 2.43
C ILE A 130 4.64 -15.56 2.83
N THR A 131 3.61 -14.76 3.13
CA THR A 131 2.28 -15.22 3.55
C THR A 131 1.19 -14.52 2.76
N GLU A 132 -0.05 -15.03 2.85
CA GLU A 132 -1.21 -14.34 2.32
C GLU A 132 -1.47 -13.06 3.14
N PRO A 133 -1.63 -11.89 2.51
CA PRO A 133 -1.86 -10.63 3.20
C PRO A 133 -3.16 -10.65 4.02
N LYS A 134 -3.03 -10.38 5.32
CA LYS A 134 -4.17 -10.19 6.24
C LYS A 134 -4.49 -8.73 6.44
N THR A 135 -5.72 -8.40 6.85
CA THR A 135 -6.20 -7.01 6.99
C THR A 135 -5.22 -6.09 7.73
N GLY A 136 -4.52 -6.59 8.74
CA GLY A 136 -3.52 -5.83 9.50
C GLY A 136 -2.36 -5.26 8.65
N ILE A 137 -1.90 -5.94 7.61
CA ILE A 137 -0.83 -5.42 6.74
C ILE A 137 -1.33 -4.26 5.89
N CYS A 138 -2.57 -4.36 5.39
CA CYS A 138 -3.21 -3.29 4.63
C CYS A 138 -3.30 -2.02 5.49
N LEU A 139 -3.68 -2.16 6.77
CA LEU A 139 -3.80 -1.06 7.72
C LEU A 139 -2.46 -0.40 8.07
N LYS A 140 -1.29 -0.96 7.71
CA LYS A 140 -0.01 -0.22 7.87
C LYS A 140 0.02 1.05 7.01
N CYS A 141 -0.65 1.04 5.86
CA CYS A 141 -0.80 2.20 4.97
C CYS A 141 -2.25 2.72 4.94
N HIS A 142 -3.23 1.82 4.95
CA HIS A 142 -4.66 2.11 4.90
C HIS A 142 -5.25 2.38 6.29
N ASN A 143 -4.77 3.43 6.98
CA ASN A 143 -5.16 3.77 8.35
C ASN A 143 -5.69 5.20 8.55
N ASP A 144 -6.02 5.91 7.48
CA ASP A 144 -6.45 7.32 7.52
C ASP A 144 -7.78 7.53 6.79
N TYR A 145 -8.30 8.76 6.77
CA TYR A 145 -9.65 9.11 6.33
C TYR A 145 -10.03 8.67 4.90
N TYR A 146 -9.04 8.34 4.06
CA TYR A 146 -9.25 7.93 2.68
C TYR A 146 -9.42 6.41 2.50
N ILE A 147 -8.95 5.60 3.46
CA ILE A 147 -8.58 4.22 3.18
C ILE A 147 -8.84 3.26 4.36
N GLY A 148 -9.84 2.38 4.18
CA GLY A 148 -9.94 1.02 4.73
C GLY A 148 -10.12 0.82 6.23
N ALA A 149 -9.67 1.76 7.07
CA ALA A 149 -9.76 1.62 8.53
C ALA A 149 -11.20 1.59 9.06
N ASP A 150 -12.12 2.19 8.31
CA ASP A 150 -13.55 2.17 8.58
C ASP A 150 -14.14 0.77 8.53
N TYR A 151 -13.66 -0.09 7.63
CA TYR A 151 -14.03 -1.50 7.54
C TYR A 151 -13.83 -2.23 8.88
N THR A 152 -12.74 -1.92 9.59
CA THR A 152 -12.38 -2.55 10.87
C THR A 152 -12.94 -1.81 12.09
N GLY A 153 -13.79 -0.80 11.89
CA GLY A 153 -14.39 -0.04 12.99
C GLY A 153 -13.45 1.02 13.58
N LEU A 154 -12.43 1.46 12.84
CA LEU A 154 -11.47 2.46 13.29
C LEU A 154 -11.76 3.83 12.67
N GLY A 155 -12.47 4.67 13.43
CA GLY A 155 -12.79 6.04 13.05
C GLY A 155 -11.60 6.98 13.22
N ILE A 156 -11.49 7.97 12.34
CA ILE A 156 -10.45 8.99 12.41
C ILE A 156 -10.67 9.91 13.61
N ARG A 157 -9.59 10.54 14.08
CA ARG A 157 -9.62 11.54 15.13
C ARG A 157 -9.16 12.90 14.63
N GLU A 158 -9.63 13.94 15.32
CA GLU A 158 -9.16 15.31 15.11
C GLU A 158 -7.70 15.45 15.50
N ASP A 159 -6.96 16.31 14.79
CA ASP A 159 -5.51 16.40 14.91
C ASP A 159 -5.02 16.95 16.26
N HIS A 160 -5.85 17.66 17.02
CA HIS A 160 -5.46 18.24 18.31
C HIS A 160 -5.12 17.15 19.34
N GLU A 161 -4.00 17.33 20.05
CA GLU A 161 -3.47 16.41 21.07
C GLU A 161 -4.50 15.90 22.09
N ARG A 162 -5.47 16.72 22.52
CA ARG A 162 -6.51 16.33 23.49
C ARG A 162 -7.39 15.18 23.01
N TYR A 163 -7.44 14.96 21.69
CA TYR A 163 -8.18 13.87 21.07
C TYR A 163 -7.28 12.68 20.73
N GLN A 164 -5.96 12.77 20.84
CA GLN A 164 -5.00 11.71 20.53
C GLN A 164 -4.94 10.64 21.63
N ARG A 165 -6.03 9.88 21.78
CA ARG A 165 -6.25 8.81 22.76
C ARG A 165 -6.94 7.61 22.10
N GLY A 166 -7.13 6.50 22.81
CA GLY A 166 -7.88 5.33 22.31
C GLY A 166 -7.01 4.27 21.64
N ILE A 167 -7.59 3.53 20.67
CA ILE A 167 -6.89 2.44 19.97
C ILE A 167 -5.79 3.06 19.10
N LYS A 168 -4.58 2.52 19.18
CA LYS A 168 -3.44 3.00 18.38
C LYS A 168 -3.06 1.97 17.32
N VAL A 169 -3.15 2.35 16.05
CA VAL A 169 -2.77 1.52 14.89
C VAL A 169 -1.81 2.31 14.01
N ALA A 170 -0.69 1.68 13.62
CA ALA A 170 0.35 2.30 12.78
C ALA A 170 0.77 3.71 13.27
N GLY A 171 0.93 3.87 14.58
CA GLY A 171 1.35 5.14 15.19
C GLY A 171 0.24 6.19 15.37
N LYS A 172 -0.97 5.97 14.87
CA LYS A 172 -2.09 6.92 14.95
C LYS A 172 -3.17 6.44 15.92
N TYR A 173 -3.87 7.39 16.53
CA TYR A 173 -5.00 7.12 17.40
C TYR A 173 -6.33 7.14 16.66
N HIS A 174 -7.18 6.15 16.95
CA HIS A 174 -8.48 5.96 16.32
C HIS A 174 -9.60 5.92 17.37
N GLN A 175 -10.77 6.39 16.96
CA GLN A 175 -12.01 6.19 17.69
C GLN A 175 -12.56 4.81 17.37
N LYS A 176 -13.00 4.07 18.41
CA LYS A 176 -13.74 2.83 18.21
C LYS A 176 -15.13 3.17 17.66
N MET A 177 -15.45 2.60 16.50
CA MET A 177 -16.72 2.70 15.81
C MET A 177 -17.30 1.29 15.60
N LEU A 178 -18.50 1.20 15.01
CA LEU A 178 -19.08 -0.07 14.60
C LEU A 178 -18.30 -0.60 13.38
N PRO A 179 -17.62 -1.76 13.45
CA PRO A 179 -17.00 -2.37 12.28
C PRO A 179 -18.03 -2.79 11.22
N ASP A 180 -17.54 -3.09 10.02
CA ASP A 180 -18.37 -3.72 8.99
C ASP A 180 -18.70 -5.16 9.38
N VAL A 181 -19.91 -5.62 9.05
CA VAL A 181 -20.38 -6.97 9.40
C VAL A 181 -19.48 -8.06 8.79
N HIS A 182 -18.90 -7.83 7.60
CA HIS A 182 -18.00 -8.81 7.00
C HIS A 182 -16.70 -8.93 7.79
N TYR A 183 -16.17 -7.82 8.31
CA TYR A 183 -15.00 -7.84 9.19
C TYR A 183 -15.33 -8.56 10.51
N GLU A 184 -16.50 -8.31 11.10
CA GLU A 184 -16.95 -9.02 12.30
C GLU A 184 -17.08 -10.54 12.09
N LYS A 185 -17.36 -10.96 10.86
CA LYS A 185 -17.42 -12.38 10.45
C LYS A 185 -16.07 -12.94 10.02
N GLY A 186 -14.99 -12.17 10.12
CA GLY A 186 -13.62 -12.62 9.84
C GLY A 186 -13.19 -12.48 8.38
N MET A 187 -13.93 -11.73 7.55
CA MET A 187 -13.56 -11.51 6.17
C MET A 187 -12.41 -10.50 6.05
N ASP A 188 -11.33 -10.90 5.38
CA ASP A 188 -10.16 -10.07 5.13
C ASP A 188 -10.33 -9.16 3.90
N CYS A 189 -9.60 -8.03 3.88
CA CYS A 189 -9.59 -7.12 2.73
C CYS A 189 -9.31 -7.84 1.40
N GLY A 190 -8.41 -8.83 1.39
CA GLY A 190 -8.00 -9.57 0.19
C GLY A 190 -9.10 -10.40 -0.46
N GLU A 191 -10.16 -10.74 0.28
CA GLU A 191 -11.29 -11.53 -0.24
C GLU A 191 -12.17 -10.73 -1.21
N CYS A 192 -12.21 -9.40 -1.03
CA CYS A 192 -12.79 -8.45 -1.97
C CYS A 192 -11.71 -7.85 -2.89
N HIS A 193 -10.54 -7.52 -2.36
CA HIS A 193 -9.44 -6.85 -3.07
C HIS A 193 -8.31 -7.82 -3.46
N SER A 194 -8.61 -8.85 -4.26
CA SER A 194 -7.62 -9.86 -4.63
C SER A 194 -6.45 -9.29 -5.42
N MET A 195 -5.27 -9.92 -5.34
CA MET A 195 -4.07 -9.50 -6.09
C MET A 195 -4.31 -9.41 -7.60
N LYS A 196 -5.15 -10.31 -8.15
CA LYS A 196 -5.54 -10.26 -9.56
C LYS A 196 -6.32 -8.97 -9.89
N SER A 197 -7.25 -8.56 -9.03
CA SER A 197 -7.99 -7.29 -9.22
C SER A 197 -7.04 -6.09 -9.13
N LEU A 198 -6.18 -6.07 -8.11
CA LEU A 198 -5.21 -5.00 -7.88
C LEU A 198 -4.21 -4.86 -9.04
N ALA A 199 -3.67 -5.97 -9.52
CA ALA A 199 -2.76 -6.01 -10.67
C ALA A 199 -3.46 -5.52 -11.95
N SER A 200 -4.75 -5.80 -12.11
CA SER A 200 -5.56 -5.30 -13.24
C SER A 200 -6.04 -3.84 -13.07
N GLY A 201 -5.68 -3.18 -11.96
CA GLY A 201 -6.12 -1.82 -11.65
C GLY A 201 -7.61 -1.70 -11.31
N LYS A 202 -8.28 -2.80 -10.99
CA LYS A 202 -9.68 -2.82 -10.57
C LYS A 202 -9.80 -2.54 -9.06
N PRO A 203 -10.81 -1.77 -8.63
CA PRO A 203 -10.98 -1.43 -7.22
C PRO A 203 -11.40 -2.63 -6.36
N SER A 204 -12.04 -3.64 -6.94
CA SER A 204 -12.44 -4.87 -6.25
C SER A 204 -12.51 -6.03 -7.25
N SER A 205 -12.37 -7.25 -6.75
CA SER A 205 -12.59 -8.50 -7.46
C SER A 205 -14.03 -8.99 -7.38
N LYS A 206 -14.77 -8.54 -6.36
CA LYS A 206 -16.18 -8.89 -6.11
C LYS A 206 -17.00 -7.64 -5.80
N VAL A 207 -18.27 -7.68 -6.14
CA VAL A 207 -19.30 -6.72 -5.71
C VAL A 207 -20.33 -7.42 -4.84
N CYS A 208 -21.17 -6.65 -4.14
CA CYS A 208 -22.15 -7.18 -3.18
C CYS A 208 -23.00 -8.32 -3.78
N ARG A 209 -23.44 -8.15 -5.03
CA ARG A 209 -24.31 -9.11 -5.72
C ARG A 209 -23.62 -10.39 -6.23
N ASP A 210 -22.30 -10.45 -6.17
CA ASP A 210 -21.56 -11.68 -6.50
C ASP A 210 -21.71 -12.74 -5.38
N CYS A 211 -22.12 -12.33 -4.18
CA CYS A 211 -22.33 -13.21 -3.04
C CYS A 211 -23.73 -13.07 -2.41
N HIS A 212 -24.38 -11.91 -2.55
CA HIS A 212 -25.70 -11.64 -1.98
C HIS A 212 -26.78 -11.55 -3.04
N ASN A 213 -27.90 -12.22 -2.79
CA ASN A 213 -29.14 -12.01 -3.54
C ASN A 213 -30.08 -11.13 -2.71
N PRO A 214 -30.37 -9.88 -3.13
CA PRO A 214 -31.27 -9.00 -2.38
C PRO A 214 -32.66 -9.61 -2.25
N ASP A 215 -33.13 -9.77 -1.01
CA ASP A 215 -34.46 -10.26 -0.70
C ASP A 215 -35.51 -9.21 -1.05
N LYS A 216 -36.46 -9.55 -1.94
CA LYS A 216 -37.52 -8.66 -2.43
C LYS A 216 -38.63 -8.41 -1.40
N ASP A 217 -38.69 -9.19 -0.32
CA ASP A 217 -39.62 -8.95 0.79
C ASP A 217 -39.18 -7.76 1.66
N VAL A 218 -37.89 -7.37 1.59
CA VAL A 218 -37.42 -6.10 2.15
C VAL A 218 -37.90 -4.96 1.26
N LEU A 219 -38.68 -4.03 1.84
CA LEU A 219 -39.31 -2.92 1.12
C LEU A 219 -38.31 -2.16 0.24
N GLU A 220 -37.13 -1.84 0.76
CA GLU A 220 -36.10 -1.12 0.03
C GLU A 220 -35.57 -1.90 -1.18
N HIS A 221 -35.49 -3.22 -1.12
CA HIS A 221 -35.05 -4.04 -2.26
C HIS A 221 -36.16 -4.27 -3.29
N SER A 222 -37.43 -4.21 -2.86
CA SER A 222 -38.60 -4.35 -3.74
C SER A 222 -38.63 -3.25 -4.82
N ILE A 223 -38.10 -2.07 -4.52
CA ILE A 223 -38.01 -0.93 -5.45
C ILE A 223 -36.84 -1.15 -6.42
N ASP A 224 -37.14 -1.45 -7.68
CA ASP A 224 -36.10 -1.75 -8.69
C ASP A 224 -35.08 -0.61 -8.87
N ALA A 225 -35.52 0.64 -8.71
CA ALA A 225 -34.63 1.79 -8.77
C ALA A 225 -33.52 1.75 -7.70
N HIS A 226 -33.76 1.18 -6.51
CA HIS A 226 -32.72 1.02 -5.51
C HIS A 226 -31.64 0.02 -5.95
N LEU A 227 -32.03 -1.09 -6.59
CA LEU A 227 -31.10 -2.11 -7.06
C LEU A 227 -30.35 -1.73 -8.35
N GLN A 228 -30.91 -0.81 -9.14
CA GLN A 228 -30.35 -0.40 -10.44
C GLN A 228 -29.63 0.94 -10.39
N LYS A 229 -30.06 1.87 -9.54
CA LYS A 229 -29.57 3.26 -9.51
C LYS A 229 -28.90 3.65 -8.21
N MET A 230 -28.80 2.76 -7.23
CA MET A 230 -28.10 3.02 -5.97
C MET A 230 -27.07 1.94 -5.69
N ALA A 231 -25.91 2.34 -5.16
CA ALA A 231 -24.96 1.40 -4.58
C ALA A 231 -25.54 0.85 -3.27
N CYS A 232 -25.38 -0.45 -3.00
CA CYS A 232 -25.86 -1.07 -1.76
C CYS A 232 -25.30 -0.38 -0.50
N SER A 233 -24.06 0.12 -0.58
CA SER A 233 -23.40 0.86 0.49
C SER A 233 -24.11 2.18 0.86
N THR A 234 -25.02 2.68 0.03
CA THR A 234 -25.82 3.87 0.35
C THR A 234 -26.68 3.68 1.60
N CYS A 235 -27.20 2.46 1.78
CA CYS A 235 -28.00 2.09 2.96
C CYS A 235 -27.21 1.23 3.95
N HIS A 236 -26.30 0.39 3.45
CA HIS A 236 -25.58 -0.58 4.29
C HIS A 236 -24.29 -0.05 4.91
N ALA A 237 -23.80 1.15 4.55
CA ALA A 237 -22.71 1.78 5.28
C ALA A 237 -23.23 2.46 6.55
N ALA A 238 -22.87 1.92 7.73
CA ALA A 238 -23.30 2.49 9.01
C ALA A 238 -22.74 3.90 9.24
N TRP A 239 -21.50 4.13 8.82
CA TRP A 239 -20.79 5.40 8.90
C TRP A 239 -19.60 5.40 7.94
N ALA A 240 -19.00 6.57 7.72
CA ALA A 240 -17.73 6.71 7.04
C ALA A 240 -16.94 7.89 7.65
N PRO A 241 -15.60 7.86 7.57
CA PRO A 241 -14.76 8.98 7.93
C PRO A 241 -14.88 10.08 6.87
N VAL A 242 -14.96 11.33 7.32
CA VAL A 242 -15.04 12.49 6.42
C VAL A 242 -14.14 13.61 6.94
N GLU A 243 -13.46 14.31 6.03
CA GLU A 243 -12.63 15.48 6.31
C GLU A 243 -13.08 16.68 5.43
N TYR A 244 -13.34 17.82 6.05
CA TYR A 244 -13.77 19.06 5.38
C TYR A 244 -12.61 20.02 5.13
N GLY A 245 -11.51 19.47 4.68
CA GLY A 245 -10.36 20.24 4.27
C GLY A 245 -9.16 20.07 5.17
N THR A 246 -8.01 20.03 4.51
CA THR A 246 -6.68 20.00 5.10
C THR A 246 -6.04 21.37 4.94
N PHE A 247 -5.61 21.99 6.03
CA PHE A 247 -4.69 23.11 6.01
C PHE A 247 -3.24 22.61 5.89
N TRP A 248 -2.55 23.14 4.90
CA TRP A 248 -1.10 23.00 4.73
C TRP A 248 -0.47 24.36 4.98
N ILE A 249 0.20 24.47 6.13
CA ILE A 249 0.84 25.71 6.57
C ILE A 249 2.33 25.56 6.33
N LYS A 250 2.88 26.29 5.35
CA LYS A 250 4.31 26.35 5.04
C LYS A 250 4.94 27.53 5.77
N PHE A 251 6.11 27.34 6.37
CA PHE A 251 6.88 28.38 7.05
C PHE A 251 8.13 28.73 6.25
N GLU A 252 8.44 30.02 6.13
CA GLU A 252 9.75 30.48 5.64
C GLU A 252 10.67 30.79 6.84
N GLY A 253 11.76 30.03 6.98
CA GLY A 253 12.67 30.13 8.13
C GLY A 253 12.01 29.75 9.46
N ASP A 254 12.45 30.38 10.55
CA ASP A 254 11.91 30.12 11.91
C ASP A 254 10.60 30.85 12.21
N ALA A 255 9.96 31.42 11.19
CA ALA A 255 8.78 32.27 11.34
C ALA A 255 7.70 31.61 12.20
N ARG A 256 7.56 32.00 13.47
CA ARG A 256 6.42 31.65 14.33
C ARG A 256 6.12 30.14 14.42
N LYS A 257 7.09 29.26 14.13
CA LYS A 257 6.89 27.79 14.17
C LYS A 257 6.39 27.32 15.54
N ASP A 258 6.81 28.00 16.61
CA ASP A 258 6.41 27.72 17.99
C ASP A 258 4.92 27.92 18.27
N TYR A 259 4.25 28.85 17.57
CA TYR A 259 2.80 29.04 17.69
C TYR A 259 1.99 27.89 17.10
N PHE A 260 2.65 26.96 16.41
CA PHE A 260 2.02 25.80 15.78
C PHE A 260 2.63 24.48 16.27
N LYS A 261 3.36 24.49 17.40
CA LYS A 261 4.03 23.29 17.94
C LYS A 261 3.09 22.13 18.30
N TRP A 262 1.82 22.43 18.59
CA TRP A 262 0.77 21.47 18.89
C TRP A 262 0.08 20.90 17.65
N ILE A 263 0.42 21.39 16.45
CA ILE A 263 -0.09 20.87 15.18
C ILE A 263 0.88 19.83 14.64
N LYS A 264 0.34 18.79 14.00
CA LYS A 264 1.12 17.75 13.37
C LYS A 264 2.13 18.32 12.36
N SER A 265 3.38 17.87 12.45
CA SER A 265 4.46 18.24 11.53
C SER A 265 4.68 17.10 10.52
N PRO A 266 4.17 17.19 9.29
CA PRO A 266 4.47 16.19 8.26
C PRO A 266 5.92 16.27 7.76
N SER A 267 6.51 17.46 7.79
CA SER A 267 7.92 17.71 7.50
C SER A 267 8.42 18.93 8.29
N GLU A 268 9.68 19.31 8.13
CA GLU A 268 10.33 20.39 8.89
C GLU A 268 9.62 21.75 8.73
N ASP A 269 9.28 22.11 7.48
CA ASP A 269 8.74 23.42 7.13
C ASP A 269 7.21 23.45 7.04
N TYR A 270 6.55 22.34 7.37
CA TYR A 270 5.10 22.23 7.27
C TYR A 270 4.45 21.93 8.61
N ARG A 271 3.24 22.47 8.77
CA ARG A 271 2.26 22.00 9.72
C ARG A 271 0.98 21.62 8.98
N LYS A 272 0.37 20.52 9.41
CA LYS A 272 -0.86 19.98 8.83
C LYS A 272 -1.93 19.91 9.90
N SER A 273 -3.06 20.55 9.64
CA SER A 273 -4.26 20.41 10.47
C SER A 273 -5.47 20.24 9.59
N SER A 274 -6.40 19.41 10.02
CA SER A 274 -7.71 19.31 9.41
C SER A 274 -8.60 20.44 9.91
N TYR A 275 -9.46 20.97 9.04
CA TYR A 275 -10.50 21.92 9.45
C TYR A 275 -11.53 21.23 10.34
N LYS A 276 -12.03 20.08 9.88
CA LYS A 276 -13.03 19.30 10.58
C LYS A 276 -13.03 17.86 10.11
N ARG A 277 -12.98 16.93 11.06
CA ARG A 277 -13.14 15.48 10.86
C ARG A 277 -14.33 14.97 11.63
N TYR A 278 -15.05 14.04 11.03
CA TYR A 278 -16.11 13.32 11.74
C TYR A 278 -16.32 11.93 11.16
N ASN A 279 -16.90 11.07 11.99
CA ASN A 279 -17.30 9.72 11.63
C ASN A 279 -18.83 9.68 11.69
N ARG A 280 -19.52 9.72 10.53
CA ARG A 280 -20.99 9.74 10.48
C ARG A 280 -21.49 9.07 9.21
N ARG A 281 -22.81 8.91 9.06
CA ARG A 281 -23.41 8.42 7.82
C ARG A 281 -22.93 9.28 6.63
N PRO A 282 -22.39 8.65 5.56
CA PRO A 282 -21.90 9.39 4.43
C PRO A 282 -23.05 10.15 3.76
N HIS A 283 -22.71 11.28 3.13
CA HIS A 283 -23.66 11.95 2.25
C HIS A 283 -23.93 11.09 1.03
N ILE A 284 -25.05 11.31 0.36
CA ILE A 284 -25.42 10.57 -0.84
C ILE A 284 -25.30 11.53 -2.03
N GLY A 285 -24.68 11.08 -3.10
CA GLY A 285 -24.60 11.83 -4.36
C GLY A 285 -24.38 10.90 -5.55
N LEU A 286 -24.42 11.46 -6.75
CA LEU A 286 -24.14 10.70 -7.98
C LEU A 286 -22.64 10.45 -8.11
N ASN A 287 -22.26 9.21 -8.35
CA ASN A 287 -20.89 8.85 -8.69
C ASN A 287 -20.63 9.00 -10.22
N LYS A 288 -19.40 8.71 -10.65
CA LYS A 288 -18.98 8.78 -12.06
C LYS A 288 -19.80 7.86 -13.01
N ASP A 289 -20.45 6.85 -12.46
CA ASP A 289 -21.23 5.86 -13.21
C ASP A 289 -22.74 6.23 -13.22
N GLY A 290 -23.10 7.41 -12.68
CA GLY A 290 -24.47 7.93 -12.68
C GLY A 290 -25.40 7.28 -11.66
N ILE A 291 -24.87 6.52 -10.69
CA ILE A 291 -25.65 5.91 -9.61
C ILE A 291 -25.45 6.67 -8.29
N TYR A 292 -26.47 6.66 -7.44
CA TYR A 292 -26.38 7.21 -6.09
C TYR A 292 -25.46 6.34 -5.23
N ALA A 293 -24.49 6.96 -4.58
CA ALA A 293 -23.54 6.29 -3.71
C ALA A 293 -23.12 7.20 -2.55
N PRO A 294 -22.54 6.63 -1.48
CA PRO A 294 -21.81 7.38 -0.48
C PRO A 294 -20.77 8.32 -1.13
N ILE A 295 -20.92 9.62 -0.91
CA ILE A 295 -19.91 10.63 -1.26
C ILE A 295 -19.22 11.10 0.02
N ARG A 296 -17.89 11.22 -0.08
CA ARG A 296 -17.03 11.72 0.99
C ARG A 296 -16.32 12.96 0.45
N PRO A 297 -16.55 14.14 1.03
CA PRO A 297 -15.65 15.28 0.86
C PRO A 297 -14.21 14.83 1.09
N MET A 298 -13.37 15.05 0.09
CA MET A 298 -11.99 14.61 0.04
C MET A 298 -11.17 15.64 -0.72
N PHE A 299 -9.87 15.73 -0.41
CA PHE A 299 -8.92 16.54 -1.17
C PHE A 299 -9.31 18.01 -1.30
N ILE A 300 -9.90 18.57 -0.24
CA ILE A 300 -10.08 20.01 -0.09
C ILE A 300 -8.80 20.51 0.58
N ASN A 301 -7.96 21.24 -0.14
CA ASN A 301 -6.70 21.73 0.39
C ASN A 301 -6.74 23.24 0.56
N ILE A 302 -6.28 23.72 1.70
CA ILE A 302 -6.12 25.14 2.01
C ILE A 302 -4.63 25.35 2.27
N PHE A 303 -3.97 26.09 1.39
CA PHE A 303 -2.55 26.38 1.52
C PHE A 303 -2.34 27.76 2.13
N SER A 304 -1.50 27.84 3.16
CA SER A 304 -1.13 29.09 3.83
C SER A 304 0.39 29.19 3.90
N LEU A 305 0.94 30.32 3.44
CA LEU A 305 2.36 30.63 3.56
C LEU A 305 2.56 31.65 4.69
N ILE A 306 3.30 31.26 5.72
CA ILE A 306 3.68 32.14 6.82
C ILE A 306 5.11 32.61 6.59
N ARG A 307 5.22 33.89 6.23
CA ARG A 307 6.50 34.57 6.09
C ARG A 307 6.89 35.26 7.39
N ASN A 308 8.20 35.44 7.56
CA ASN A 308 8.71 36.50 8.42
C ASN A 308 8.32 37.82 7.78
N VAL A 309 7.37 38.52 8.40
CA VAL A 309 7.11 39.92 8.06
C VAL A 309 8.00 40.72 8.99
N PRO A 310 8.99 41.48 8.48
CA PRO A 310 9.69 42.45 9.31
C PRO A 310 8.65 43.38 9.92
N CYS A 311 8.68 43.52 11.25
CA CYS A 311 7.87 44.51 11.95
C CYS A 311 8.21 45.93 11.49
#